data_AF-A0A1G6BHZ5-F1
#
_entry.id   AF-A0A1G6BHZ5-F1
#
_cell.length_a   1.000
_cell.length_b   1.000
_cell.length_c   1.000
_cell.angle_alpha   90.00
_cell.angle_beta   90.00
_cell.angle_gamma   90.00
#
_symmetry.space_group_name_H-M   'P 1'
#
loop_
_entity.id
_entity.type
_entity.pdbx_description
1 polymer ?
#
loop_
_entity_poly.entity_id
_entity_poly.type
_entity_poly.pdbx_seq_one_letter_code
_entity_poly.pdbx_strand_id
1 'polypeptide(L)'
;MMTNNDIFKKLRVAHKLRDDDIIKILELVDFKITKSELNALFRREDHPNYMECGDQILRNFLNGLVIHLRGPMPKKENKKDRSDNSGPNLKNKRD
;
A
#
# COMPACT_ATOMS: atom_id res chain seq x y z
N MET A 1 6.28 -17.19 -13.71
CA MET A 1 6.36 -15.74 -13.44
C MET A 1 6.19 -15.56 -11.93
N MET A 2 6.82 -14.59 -11.28
CA MET A 2 6.72 -14.42 -9.83
C MET A 2 5.37 -13.79 -9.46
N THR A 3 4.64 -14.40 -8.51
CA THR A 3 3.33 -13.89 -8.04
C THR A 3 3.49 -12.89 -6.90
N ASN A 4 2.42 -12.19 -6.55
CA ASN A 4 2.40 -11.34 -5.36
C ASN A 4 2.60 -12.14 -4.07
N ASN A 5 2.06 -13.36 -3.99
CA ASN A 5 2.30 -14.27 -2.86
C ASN A 5 3.79 -14.60 -2.74
N ASP A 6 4.47 -14.85 -3.87
CA ASP A 6 5.93 -15.10 -3.88
C ASP A 6 6.72 -13.89 -3.39
N ILE A 7 6.38 -12.68 -3.85
CA ILE A 7 7.03 -11.44 -3.42
C ILE A 7 6.85 -11.27 -1.92
N PHE A 8 5.61 -11.39 -1.44
CA PHE A 8 5.29 -11.20 -0.03
C PHE A 8 6.03 -12.22 0.84
N LYS A 9 6.05 -13.50 0.42
CA LYS A 9 6.77 -14.57 1.12
C LYS A 9 8.28 -14.32 1.16
N LYS A 10 8.87 -13.87 0.05
CA LYS A 10 10.30 -13.52 -0.02
C LYS A 10 10.64 -12.37 0.91
N LEU A 11 9.83 -11.31 0.95
CA LEU A 11 10.05 -10.16 1.84
C LEU A 11 9.92 -10.54 3.31
N ARG A 12 8.92 -11.35 3.66
CA ARG A 12 8.77 -11.92 5.01
C ARG A 12 10.05 -12.63 5.45
N VAL A 13 10.58 -13.53 4.61
CA VAL A 13 11.78 -14.30 4.93
C VAL A 13 13.02 -13.41 4.98
N ALA A 14 13.20 -12.52 4.00
CA ALA A 14 14.35 -11.62 3.92
C ALA A 14 14.49 -10.73 5.17
N HIS A 15 13.36 -10.24 5.70
CA HIS A 15 13.33 -9.41 6.91
C HIS A 15 13.08 -10.20 8.20
N LYS A 16 13.04 -11.53 8.15
CA LYS A 16 12.78 -12.42 9.30
C LYS A 16 11.50 -12.06 10.08
N LEU A 17 10.47 -11.61 9.35
CA LEU A 17 9.21 -11.17 9.94
C LEU A 17 8.35 -12.35 10.37
N ARG A 18 7.78 -12.26 11.57
CA ARG A 18 6.72 -13.14 12.04
C ARG A 18 5.35 -12.60 11.61
N ASP A 19 4.32 -13.42 11.72
CA ASP A 19 2.95 -13.02 11.40
C ASP A 19 2.53 -11.75 12.16
N ASP A 20 2.84 -11.68 13.46
CA ASP A 20 2.48 -10.53 14.30
C ASP A 20 3.23 -9.26 13.89
N ASP A 21 4.45 -9.38 13.32
CA ASP A 21 5.20 -8.24 12.81
C ASP A 21 4.55 -7.71 11.52
N ILE A 22 4.13 -8.61 10.63
CA ILE A 22 3.44 -8.24 9.39
C ILE A 22 2.10 -7.56 9.68
N ILE A 23 1.35 -8.06 10.66
CA ILE A 23 0.09 -7.44 11.10
C ILE A 23 0.36 -6.01 11.57
N LYS A 24 1.33 -5.81 12.47
CA LYS A 24 1.72 -4.47 12.96
C LYS A 24 2.19 -3.56 11.83
N ILE A 25 2.92 -4.08 10.85
CA ILE A 25 3.40 -3.32 9.68
C ILE A 25 2.22 -2.83 8.83
N LEU A 26 1.21 -3.67 8.61
CA LEU A 26 0.01 -3.29 7.87
C LEU A 26 -0.86 -2.29 8.64
N GLU A 27 -0.90 -2.39 9.96
CA GLU A 27 -1.59 -1.42 10.83
C GLU A 27 -0.99 0.00 10.73
N LEU A 28 0.30 0.15 10.38
CA LEU A 28 0.93 1.46 10.18
C LEU A 28 0.30 2.26 9.02
N VAL A 29 -0.43 1.61 8.12
CA VAL A 29 -1.14 2.21 7.00
C VAL A 29 -2.65 1.97 7.08
N ASP A 30 -3.17 1.78 8.30
CA ASP A 30 -4.58 1.54 8.60
C ASP A 30 -5.17 0.31 7.87
N PHE A 31 -4.31 -0.63 7.45
CA PHE A 31 -4.75 -1.87 6.81
C PHE A 31 -4.85 -2.99 7.85
N LYS A 32 -6.07 -3.42 8.14
CA LYS A 32 -6.34 -4.50 9.09
C LYS A 32 -6.41 -5.84 8.36
N ILE A 33 -5.69 -6.83 8.87
CA ILE A 33 -5.76 -8.22 8.43
C ILE A 33 -5.72 -9.13 9.65
N THR A 34 -6.51 -10.20 9.64
CA THR A 34 -6.46 -11.22 10.68
C THR A 34 -5.31 -12.19 10.45
N LYS A 35 -4.88 -12.88 11.51
CA LYS A 35 -3.85 -13.92 11.41
C LYS A 35 -4.26 -15.07 10.48
N SER A 36 -5.55 -15.39 10.42
CA SER A 36 -6.08 -16.45 9.54
C SER A 36 -5.98 -16.05 8.06
N GLU A 37 -6.38 -14.82 7.71
CA GLU A 37 -6.26 -14.29 6.35
C GLU A 37 -4.80 -14.17 5.93
N LEU A 38 -3.92 -13.68 6.82
CA LEU A 38 -2.49 -13.62 6.54
C LEU A 38 -1.90 -15.01 6.28
N ASN A 39 -2.30 -16.01 7.07
CA ASN A 39 -1.85 -17.37 6.86
C ASN A 39 -2.35 -17.95 5.53
N ALA A 40 -3.57 -17.61 5.10
CA ALA A 40 -4.12 -18.01 3.80
C ALA A 40 -3.24 -17.56 2.63
N LEU A 41 -2.67 -16.35 2.71
CA LEU A 41 -1.75 -15.79 1.70
C LEU A 41 -0.43 -16.57 1.55
N PHE A 42 0.02 -17.26 2.60
CA PHE A 42 1.30 -17.98 2.59
C PHE A 42 1.18 -19.48 2.35
N ARG A 43 -0.05 -19.99 2.22
CA ARG A 43 -0.31 -21.39 1.87
C ARG A 43 0.15 -21.67 0.45
N ARG A 44 0.26 -22.97 0.15
CA ARG A 44 0.48 -23.44 -1.22
C ARG A 44 -0.82 -23.29 -2.02
N GLU A 45 -0.70 -23.08 -3.33
CA GLU A 45 -1.83 -22.87 -4.24
C GLU A 45 -2.83 -24.04 -4.26
N ASP A 46 -2.38 -25.25 -3.96
CA ASP A 46 -3.20 -26.47 -3.87
C ASP A 46 -3.99 -26.59 -2.55
N HIS A 47 -3.79 -25.68 -1.60
CA HIS A 47 -4.42 -25.75 -0.30
C HIS A 47 -5.86 -25.19 -0.34
N PRO A 48 -6.87 -25.82 0.28
CA PRO A 48 -8.28 -25.38 0.22
C PRO A 48 -8.51 -23.95 0.73
N ASN A 49 -7.73 -23.53 1.74
CA ASN A 49 -7.74 -22.17 2.30
C ASN A 49 -6.66 -21.26 1.71
N TYR A 50 -6.13 -21.55 0.52
CA TYR A 50 -5.21 -20.65 -0.17
C TYR A 50 -5.94 -19.38 -0.61
N MET A 51 -5.26 -18.24 -0.49
CA MET A 51 -5.78 -16.97 -0.98
C MET A 51 -4.68 -16.26 -1.77
N GLU A 52 -5.04 -15.75 -2.95
CA GLU A 52 -4.15 -14.94 -3.75
C GLU A 52 -3.90 -13.58 -3.07
N CYS A 53 -2.65 -13.14 -3.08
CA CYS A 53 -2.26 -11.84 -2.58
C CYS A 53 -2.58 -10.78 -3.64
N GLY A 54 -3.66 -10.03 -3.45
CA GLY A 54 -3.98 -8.90 -4.32
C GLY A 54 -2.95 -7.78 -4.24
N ASP A 55 -2.87 -6.98 -5.32
CA ASP A 55 -1.97 -5.82 -5.41
C ASP A 55 -2.14 -4.83 -4.26
N GLN A 56 -3.38 -4.67 -3.78
CA GLN A 56 -3.69 -3.74 -2.69
C GLN A 56 -3.02 -4.16 -1.38
N ILE A 57 -3.01 -5.46 -1.06
CA ILE A 57 -2.36 -5.99 0.15
C ILE A 57 -0.86 -5.78 0.03
N LEU A 58 -0.27 -6.15 -1.11
CA LEU A 58 1.17 -6.02 -1.32
C LEU A 58 1.61 -4.55 -1.28
N ARG A 59 0.86 -3.63 -1.91
CA ARG A 59 1.13 -2.19 -1.86
C ARG A 59 1.09 -1.65 -0.44
N ASN A 60 0.07 -2.00 0.34
CA ASN A 60 -0.06 -1.57 1.73
C ASN A 60 1.07 -2.15 2.59
N PHE A 61 1.42 -3.42 2.40
CA PHE A 61 2.56 -4.02 3.10
C PHE A 61 3.86 -3.30 2.78
N LEU A 62 4.14 -2.98 1.51
CA LEU A 62 5.34 -2.26 1.11
C LEU A 62 5.39 -0.84 1.70
N ASN A 63 4.28 -0.11 1.70
CA ASN A 63 4.19 1.20 2.33
C ASN A 63 4.42 1.11 3.85
N GLY A 64 3.78 0.16 4.52
CA GLY A 64 4.01 -0.12 5.94
C GLY A 64 5.46 -0.50 6.23
N LEU A 65 6.07 -1.32 5.36
CA LEU A 65 7.45 -1.77 5.51
C LEU A 65 8.44 -0.61 5.38
N VAL A 66 8.17 0.35 4.49
CA VAL A 66 8.93 1.60 4.39
C VAL A 66 8.85 2.38 5.70
N ILE A 67 7.65 2.54 6.28
CA ILE A 67 7.47 3.23 7.56
C ILE A 67 8.21 2.49 8.69
N HIS A 68 8.11 1.16 8.73
CA HIS A 68 8.75 0.32 9.73
C HIS A 68 10.28 0.43 9.68
N LEU A 69 10.89 0.45 8.49
CA LEU A 69 12.34 0.44 8.33
C LEU A 69 12.99 1.83 8.27
N ARG A 70 12.27 2.86 7.81
CA ARG A 70 12.82 4.20 7.54
C ARG A 70 12.15 5.31 8.35
N GLY A 71 11.08 5.01 9.08
CA GLY A 71 10.24 5.99 9.74
C GLY A 71 9.16 6.59 8.82
N PRO A 72 8.25 7.41 9.37
CA PRO A 72 7.14 7.99 8.62
C PRO A 72 7.66 8.90 7.51
N MET A 73 7.14 8.73 6.29
CA MET A 73 7.43 9.66 5.20
C MET A 73 6.81 11.03 5.51
N PRO A 74 7.50 12.14 5.17
CA PRO A 74 6.91 13.47 5.27
C PRO A 74 5.64 13.52 4.42
N LYS A 75 4.59 14.17 4.92
CA LYS A 75 3.32 14.31 4.20
C LYS A 75 3.58 14.91 2.83
N LYS A 76 3.27 14.15 1.78
CA LYS A 76 3.30 14.65 0.41
C LYS A 76 2.20 15.71 0.31
N GLU A 77 2.57 16.99 0.23
CA GLU A 77 1.60 18.04 -0.07
C GLU A 77 0.93 17.68 -1.39
N ASN A 78 -0.39 17.49 -1.34
CA ASN A 78 -1.19 17.26 -2.53
C ASN A 78 -1.08 18.52 -3.40
N LYS A 79 -0.34 18.44 -4.50
CA LYS A 79 -0.36 19.44 -5.57
C LYS A 79 -1.78 19.45 -6.14
N LYS A 80 -2.65 20.28 -5.57
CA LYS A 80 -3.99 20.56 -6.05
C LYS A 80 -3.86 21.08 -7.48
N ASP A 81 -4.63 20.48 -8.38
CA ASP A 81 -4.86 20.83 -9.78
C ASP A 81 -4.38 22.23 -10.20
N ARG A 82 -3.36 22.28 -11.06
CA ARG A 82 -3.19 23.38 -12.01
C ARG A 82 -3.86 22.97 -13.32
N SER A 83 -5.18 23.06 -13.37
CA SER A 83 -5.88 23.30 -14.62
C SER A 83 -6.19 24.81 -14.69
N ASP A 84 -5.16 25.59 -15.01
CA ASP A 84 -5.35 26.91 -15.59
C ASP A 84 -6.05 26.71 -16.95
N ASN A 85 -7.25 27.25 -17.11
CA ASN A 85 -7.71 27.63 -18.44
C ASN A 85 -8.15 29.09 -18.40
N SER A 86 -7.19 29.94 -18.75
CA SER A 86 -7.33 31.35 -19.08
C SER A 86 -8.25 31.55 -20.29
N GLY A 87 -9.25 32.44 -20.15
CA GLY A 87 -10.05 32.98 -21.26
C GLY A 87 -10.83 34.23 -20.82
N PRO A 88 -11.03 35.24 -21.69
CA PRO A 88 -10.58 36.61 -21.41
C PRO A 88 -11.61 37.52 -20.74
N ASN A 89 -11.07 38.41 -19.88
CA ASN A 89 -11.74 39.61 -19.37
C ASN A 89 -12.07 40.55 -20.54
N LEU A 90 -13.36 40.82 -20.77
CA LEU A 90 -13.81 41.88 -21.66
C LEU A 90 -14.56 42.97 -20.87
N LYS A 91 -13.88 44.11 -20.82
CA LYS A 91 -14.40 45.49 -20.87
C LYS A 91 -14.80 46.15 -19.55
N ASN A 92 -13.82 46.88 -19.01
CA ASN A 92 -14.01 48.22 -18.47
C ASN A 92 -15.05 49.03 -19.28
N LYS A 93 -15.75 49.94 -18.59
CA LYS A 93 -15.68 51.41 -18.80
C LYS A 93 -17.07 52.06 -18.80
N ARG A 94 -17.32 52.87 -17.75
CA ARG A 94 -18.03 54.16 -17.69
C ARG A 94 -19.41 54.23 -18.36
N ASP A 95 -20.47 54.42 -17.59
CA ASP A 95 -21.10 55.72 -17.32
C ASP A 95 -22.08 55.59 -16.14
#